data_AF-A0A1E3B5J0-F1
#
_entry.id   AF-A0A1E3B5J0-F1
#
_cell.length_a   1.000
_cell.length_b   1.000
_cell.length_c   1.000
_cell.angle_alpha   90.00
_cell.angle_beta   90.00
_cell.angle_gamma   90.00
#
_symmetry.space_group_name_H-M   'P 1'
#
loop_
_entity.id
_entity.type
_entity.pdbx_description
1 polymer ?
#
loop_
_entity_poly.entity_id
_entity_poly.type
_entity_poly.pdbx_seq_one_letter_code
_entity_poly.pdbx_strand_id
1 'polypeptide(L)'
;MAWGHREGLTFDLAKTELQHYDKTRKGNNPTCTIHTLEDTVEITPPPPNGATRWLGIWFDWKLNFKAHARTLAGKAKQAAGGIQALANTVRGVKAPLLRQATIACVVSVLCYGAEAWWPGMKRPAQDSSGRQKPISNRASIQLACLDRVLRSALLRVLPVYKTTQTAVLHREAAIPPMELLLNQRRRGLAIRVHKLDTRHPLHRRATCQRSFHINTRLLRALDPSNFHTIEQIDPLLTSPWDTSRIPKEQPTAVDRAQAKENFQRWLTSIPPRSMVVYTDGSKGKDSNAAGAGWVGYWGACKTKIFSGHRKLPNHEVFDAEAQAALLGLQAALKDPKAQHSANIYICLDNLEAVQQLQGQPKGSSQSTFMNFQKAAQTWPQHPRAPSIQSRTVQVKWVPGHTGIEGNEEADKEAKMGCHAPLELPPPPASIAAAKRAAQRVHWRCFAQFWAEKAPERYKALGIAIEKRPPELQLP
;
A
#
# COMPACT_ATOMS: atom_id res chain seq x y z
N MET A 1 -8.20 -37.94 8.60
CA MET A 1 -7.37 -38.67 9.59
C MET A 1 -6.22 -39.43 8.93
N ALA A 2 -6.47 -40.37 8.00
CA ALA A 2 -5.42 -41.19 7.37
C ALA A 2 -4.26 -40.40 6.74
N TRP A 3 -4.53 -39.28 6.06
CA TRP A 3 -3.48 -38.40 5.53
C TRP A 3 -2.65 -37.76 6.64
N GLY A 4 -3.28 -37.22 7.69
CA GLY A 4 -2.53 -36.61 8.80
C GLY A 4 -1.65 -37.62 9.52
N HIS A 5 -2.16 -38.82 9.80
CA HIS A 5 -1.36 -39.89 10.39
C HIS A 5 -0.14 -40.25 9.52
N ARG A 6 -0.31 -40.31 8.20
CA ARG A 6 0.80 -40.56 7.25
C ARG A 6 1.89 -39.48 7.32
N GLU A 7 1.47 -38.22 7.49
CA GLU A 7 2.38 -37.07 7.59
C GLU A 7 2.85 -36.79 9.03
N GLY A 8 2.54 -37.66 10.00
CA GLY A 8 2.90 -37.48 11.41
C GLY A 8 2.12 -36.36 12.13
N LEU A 9 0.97 -35.95 11.60
CA LEU A 9 0.08 -34.94 12.17
C LEU A 9 -1.02 -35.57 13.03
N THR A 10 -1.10 -35.15 14.29
CA THR A 10 -2.19 -35.50 15.22
C THR A 10 -3.24 -34.40 15.24
N PHE A 11 -4.53 -34.77 15.26
CA PHE A 11 -5.63 -33.83 15.36
C PHE A 11 -6.26 -33.92 16.74
N ASP A 12 -6.41 -32.78 17.42
CA ASP A 12 -7.14 -32.67 18.68
C ASP A 12 -8.65 -32.63 18.38
N LEU A 13 -9.30 -33.79 18.49
CA LEU A 13 -10.73 -33.94 18.20
C LEU A 13 -11.60 -33.17 19.20
N ALA A 14 -11.16 -32.98 20.45
CA ALA A 14 -11.89 -32.20 21.44
C ALA A 14 -11.95 -30.70 21.08
N LYS A 15 -10.98 -30.21 20.30
CA LYS A 15 -10.96 -28.83 19.78
C LYS A 15 -11.44 -28.72 18.32
N THR A 16 -11.92 -29.81 17.73
CA THR A 16 -12.35 -29.83 16.34
C THR A 16 -13.82 -29.43 16.23
N GLU A 17 -14.10 -28.33 15.54
CA GLU A 17 -15.46 -27.91 15.18
C GLU A 17 -15.73 -28.25 13.71
N LEU A 18 -16.93 -28.73 13.40
CA LEU A 18 -17.37 -29.01 12.03
C LEU A 18 -18.52 -28.09 11.63
N GLN A 19 -18.46 -27.57 10.40
CA GLN A 19 -19.57 -26.84 9.78
C GLN A 19 -19.74 -27.26 8.33
N HIS A 20 -20.93 -27.75 7.98
CA HIS A 20 -21.25 -28.11 6.62
C HIS A 20 -21.77 -26.90 5.82
N TYR A 21 -21.39 -26.80 4.53
CA TYR A 21 -21.85 -25.77 3.61
C TYR A 21 -22.41 -26.41 2.33
N ASP A 22 -23.70 -26.22 2.08
CA ASP A 22 -24.38 -26.66 0.87
C ASP A 22 -24.81 -25.47 -0.01
N LYS A 23 -25.14 -25.76 -1.27
CA LYS A 23 -25.64 -24.74 -2.21
C LYS A 23 -27.09 -24.36 -1.92
N THR A 24 -27.90 -25.31 -1.47
CA THR A 24 -29.34 -25.13 -1.26
C THR A 24 -29.64 -24.29 -0.03
N ARG A 25 -28.72 -24.22 0.94
CA ARG A 25 -28.89 -23.54 2.23
C ARG A 25 -30.20 -23.96 2.91
N LYS A 26 -30.57 -25.22 2.75
CA LYS A 26 -31.79 -25.83 3.28
C LYS A 26 -31.49 -27.10 4.08
N GLY A 27 -30.28 -27.64 3.99
CA GLY A 27 -29.91 -28.90 4.62
C GLY A 27 -29.68 -28.77 6.13
N ASN A 28 -29.92 -29.90 6.81
CA ASN A 28 -29.47 -30.18 8.17
C ASN A 28 -27.94 -30.03 8.25
N ASN A 29 -27.43 -29.72 9.45
CA ASN A 29 -26.01 -29.76 9.76
C ASN A 29 -25.77 -31.15 10.39
N PRO A 30 -25.50 -32.22 9.60
CA PRO A 30 -25.46 -33.58 10.13
C PRO A 30 -24.26 -33.75 11.06
N THR A 31 -24.44 -34.52 12.13
CA THR A 31 -23.34 -35.03 12.95
C THR A 31 -22.39 -35.83 12.08
N CYS A 32 -21.09 -35.62 12.25
CA CYS A 32 -20.06 -36.40 11.56
C CYS A 32 -19.38 -37.31 12.57
N THR A 33 -19.39 -38.61 12.28
CA THR A 33 -18.60 -39.61 12.99
C THR A 33 -17.21 -39.68 12.35
N ILE A 34 -16.17 -39.42 13.13
CA ILE A 34 -14.79 -39.62 12.71
C ILE A 34 -14.28 -40.89 13.38
N HIS A 35 -14.05 -41.91 12.56
CA HIS A 35 -13.40 -43.14 13.01
C HIS A 35 -11.88 -42.93 13.04
N THR A 36 -11.28 -43.11 14.21
CA THR A 36 -9.83 -43.21 14.41
C THR A 36 -9.44 -44.67 14.64
N LEU A 37 -8.14 -44.96 14.70
CA LEU A 37 -7.64 -46.33 14.95
C LEU A 37 -8.02 -46.85 16.34
N GLU A 38 -8.28 -45.95 17.30
CA GLU A 38 -8.52 -46.28 18.70
C GLU A 38 -9.98 -45.99 19.12
N ASP A 39 -10.60 -44.92 18.60
CA ASP A 39 -11.96 -44.49 18.99
C ASP A 39 -12.83 -43.98 17.82
N THR A 40 -14.14 -44.03 18.01
CA THR A 40 -15.11 -43.30 17.16
C THR A 40 -15.56 -42.04 17.89
N VAL A 41 -15.22 -40.87 17.33
CA VAL A 41 -15.61 -39.57 17.92
C VAL A 41 -16.72 -38.95 17.09
N GLU A 42 -17.82 -38.62 17.74
CA GLU A 42 -18.91 -37.84 17.15
C GLU A 42 -18.67 -36.34 17.33
N ILE A 43 -18.61 -35.62 16.21
CA ILE A 43 -18.53 -34.16 16.20
C ILE A 43 -19.91 -33.62 15.82
N THR A 44 -20.63 -33.12 16.82
CA THR A 44 -21.90 -32.42 16.61
C THR A 44 -21.64 -31.00 16.12
N PRO A 45 -22.12 -30.62 14.94
CA PRO A 45 -21.90 -29.29 14.43
C PRO A 45 -22.83 -28.29 15.14
N PRO A 46 -22.56 -26.98 15.08
CA PRO A 46 -23.35 -26.01 15.82
C PRO A 46 -24.81 -25.97 15.30
N PRO A 47 -25.76 -25.58 16.17
CA PRO A 47 -27.19 -25.62 15.83
C PRO A 47 -27.53 -24.74 14.62
N PRO A 48 -28.73 -24.86 14.03
CA PRO A 48 -29.19 -23.96 12.98
C PRO A 48 -29.08 -22.50 13.44
N ASN A 49 -28.31 -21.66 12.71
CA ASN A 49 -27.90 -20.29 13.08
C ASN A 49 -26.71 -20.14 14.03
N GLY A 50 -26.07 -21.24 14.40
CA GLY A 50 -24.76 -21.25 15.02
C GLY A 50 -23.66 -20.82 14.03
N ALA A 51 -22.47 -20.59 14.59
CA ALA A 51 -21.29 -20.19 13.84
C ALA A 51 -20.06 -20.89 14.41
N THR A 52 -19.18 -21.31 13.51
CA THR A 52 -17.89 -21.94 13.83
C THR A 52 -16.78 -20.89 13.77
N ARG A 53 -15.85 -20.93 14.72
CA ARG A 53 -14.76 -19.95 14.78
C ARG A 53 -13.50 -20.51 14.14
N TRP A 54 -13.03 -19.86 13.07
CA TRP A 54 -11.76 -20.21 12.42
C TRP A 54 -10.88 -18.98 12.24
N LEU A 55 -9.65 -19.03 12.78
CA LEU A 55 -8.68 -17.92 12.79
C LEU A 55 -9.29 -16.59 13.27
N GLY A 56 -10.19 -16.67 14.26
CA GLY A 56 -10.88 -15.50 14.84
C GLY A 56 -12.05 -14.95 14.01
N ILE A 57 -12.39 -15.57 12.88
CA ILE A 57 -13.56 -15.24 12.06
C ILE A 57 -14.67 -16.23 12.36
N TRP A 58 -15.88 -15.72 12.59
CA TRP A 58 -17.06 -16.55 12.82
C TRP A 58 -17.79 -16.80 11.52
N PHE A 59 -17.87 -18.06 11.12
CA PHE A 59 -18.57 -18.48 9.91
C PHE A 59 -19.96 -18.99 10.27
N ASP A 60 -20.98 -18.17 10.00
CA ASP A 60 -22.37 -18.61 10.07
C ASP A 60 -22.67 -19.59 8.93
N TRP A 61 -23.62 -20.50 9.14
CA TRP A 61 -24.04 -21.46 8.13
C TRP A 61 -24.47 -20.83 6.77
N LYS A 62 -25.16 -19.67 6.77
CA LYS A 62 -25.53 -18.95 5.53
C LYS A 62 -24.36 -18.16 4.92
N LEU A 63 -23.19 -18.15 5.56
CA LEU A 63 -22.07 -17.26 5.29
C LEU A 63 -22.51 -15.79 5.25
N ASN A 64 -23.43 -15.39 6.12
CA ASN A 64 -23.89 -14.01 6.22
C ASN A 64 -23.02 -13.16 7.17
N PHE A 65 -22.19 -13.78 8.00
CA PHE A 65 -21.25 -13.12 8.93
C PHE A 65 -21.94 -12.20 9.95
N LYS A 66 -23.19 -12.52 10.31
CA LYS A 66 -23.95 -11.80 11.34
C LYS A 66 -23.39 -12.10 12.73
N ALA A 67 -23.06 -13.37 13.05
CA ALA A 67 -22.42 -13.69 14.33
C ALA A 67 -21.04 -13.02 14.45
N HIS A 68 -20.28 -12.99 13.34
CA HIS A 68 -18.99 -12.29 13.29
C HIS A 68 -19.13 -10.80 13.62
N ALA A 69 -20.00 -10.10 12.91
CA ALA A 69 -20.22 -8.67 13.13
C ALA A 69 -20.67 -8.34 14.56
N ARG A 70 -21.56 -9.16 15.14
CA ARG A 70 -21.98 -9.01 16.55
C ARG A 70 -20.84 -9.23 17.53
N THR A 71 -20.02 -10.24 17.30
CA THR A 71 -18.87 -10.53 18.16
C THR A 71 -17.83 -9.41 18.12
N LEU A 72 -17.50 -8.91 16.92
CA LEU A 72 -16.63 -7.75 16.77
C LEU A 72 -17.21 -6.51 17.43
N ALA A 73 -18.51 -6.25 17.25
CA ALA A 73 -19.21 -5.15 17.90
C ALA A 73 -19.12 -5.24 19.43
N GLY A 74 -19.31 -6.42 20.01
CA GLY A 74 -19.17 -6.66 21.45
C GLY A 74 -17.76 -6.35 21.97
N LYS A 75 -16.73 -6.90 21.32
CA LYS A 75 -15.31 -6.64 21.67
C LYS A 75 -14.94 -5.16 21.52
N ALA A 76 -15.32 -4.55 20.41
CA ALA A 76 -15.06 -3.14 20.15
C ALA A 76 -15.81 -2.22 21.13
N LYS A 77 -17.02 -2.61 21.58
CA LYS A 77 -17.76 -1.89 22.62
C LYS A 77 -17.03 -1.89 23.96
N GLN A 78 -16.42 -3.01 24.34
CA GLN A 78 -15.57 -3.09 25.54
C GLN A 78 -14.36 -2.17 25.43
N ALA A 79 -13.63 -2.23 24.30
CA ALA A 79 -12.50 -1.33 24.04
C ALA A 79 -12.91 0.16 24.08
N ALA A 80 -14.06 0.49 23.49
CA ALA A 80 -14.60 1.85 23.55
C ALA A 80 -15.01 2.28 24.97
N GLY A 81 -15.43 1.34 25.81
CA GLY A 81 -15.65 1.57 27.24
C GLY A 81 -14.36 1.93 27.99
N GLY A 82 -13.24 1.26 27.67
CA GLY A 82 -11.92 1.63 28.21
C GLY A 82 -11.48 3.03 27.80
N ILE A 83 -11.69 3.41 26.53
CA ILE A 83 -11.41 4.78 26.05
C ILE A 83 -12.29 5.81 26.78
N GLN A 84 -13.54 5.46 27.09
CA GLN A 84 -14.44 6.34 27.84
C GLN A 84 -13.88 6.73 29.21
N ALA A 85 -13.21 5.80 29.90
CA ALA A 85 -12.61 6.07 31.20
C ALA A 85 -11.52 7.16 31.13
N LEU A 86 -10.88 7.32 29.97
CA LEU A 86 -9.83 8.31 29.73
C LEU A 86 -10.36 9.64 29.18
N ALA A 87 -11.60 9.66 28.70
CA ALA A 87 -12.18 10.75 27.89
C ALA A 87 -12.90 11.83 28.73
N ASN A 88 -12.47 12.08 29.96
CA ASN A 88 -13.08 13.10 30.82
C ASN A 88 -12.88 14.51 30.22
N THR A 89 -13.92 15.35 30.18
CA THR A 89 -13.83 16.71 29.62
C THR A 89 -13.06 17.71 30.50
N VAL A 90 -12.82 17.39 31.78
CA VAL A 90 -12.16 18.31 32.73
C VAL A 90 -10.68 17.95 32.95
N ARG A 91 -10.35 16.66 33.02
CA ARG A 91 -8.98 16.16 33.27
C ARG A 91 -8.59 14.99 32.35
N GLY A 92 -9.32 14.80 31.26
CA GLY A 92 -9.11 13.66 30.37
C GLY A 92 -7.99 13.91 29.37
N VAL A 93 -7.74 12.86 28.61
CA VAL A 93 -6.73 12.85 27.56
C VAL A 93 -7.19 13.72 26.38
N LYS A 94 -6.25 14.41 25.75
CA LYS A 94 -6.53 15.23 24.56
C LYS A 94 -7.20 14.42 23.44
N ALA A 95 -8.17 15.02 22.75
CA ALA A 95 -8.92 14.40 21.65
C ALA A 95 -8.06 13.73 20.55
N PRO A 96 -6.88 14.25 20.13
CA PRO A 96 -6.05 13.59 19.12
C PRO A 96 -5.52 12.23 19.57
N LEU A 97 -5.20 12.09 20.87
CA LEU A 97 -4.71 10.84 21.45
C LEU A 97 -5.86 9.85 21.63
N LEU A 98 -7.04 10.31 22.08
CA LEU A 98 -8.25 9.47 22.14
C LEU A 98 -8.68 8.97 20.75
N ARG A 99 -8.55 9.82 19.72
CA ARG A 99 -8.75 9.45 18.32
C ARG A 99 -7.75 8.36 17.89
N GLN A 100 -6.48 8.53 18.21
CA GLN A 100 -5.44 7.54 17.91
C GLN A 100 -5.74 6.20 18.60
N ALA A 101 -6.12 6.20 19.88
CA ALA A 101 -6.54 5.01 20.62
C ALA A 101 -7.79 4.36 19.99
N THR A 102 -8.76 5.15 19.55
CA THR A 102 -9.98 4.65 18.88
C THR A 102 -9.64 3.96 17.56
N ILE A 103 -8.74 4.53 16.76
CA ILE A 103 -8.27 3.91 15.52
C ILE A 103 -7.53 2.59 15.82
N ALA A 104 -6.65 2.61 16.83
CA ALA A 104 -5.81 1.46 17.19
C ALA A 104 -6.57 0.31 17.84
N CYS A 105 -7.58 0.59 18.68
CA CYS A 105 -8.24 -0.42 19.52
C CYS A 105 -9.70 -0.71 19.11
N VAL A 106 -10.43 0.26 18.56
CA VAL A 106 -11.85 0.09 18.18
C VAL A 106 -11.96 -0.22 16.70
N VAL A 107 -11.42 0.65 15.83
CA VAL A 107 -11.51 0.47 14.36
C VAL A 107 -10.78 -0.79 13.90
N SER A 108 -9.61 -1.10 14.49
CA SER A 108 -8.87 -2.33 14.21
C SER A 108 -9.72 -3.59 14.46
N VAL A 109 -10.45 -3.63 15.58
CA VAL A 109 -11.34 -4.74 15.95
C VAL A 109 -12.55 -4.79 15.02
N LEU A 110 -13.23 -3.66 14.77
CA LEU A 110 -14.41 -3.62 13.89
C LEU A 110 -14.09 -4.02 12.45
N CYS A 111 -12.87 -3.75 11.98
CA CYS A 111 -12.39 -4.12 10.64
C CYS A 111 -11.74 -5.52 10.57
N TYR A 112 -11.70 -6.27 11.68
CA TYR A 112 -11.02 -7.56 11.70
C TYR A 112 -11.59 -8.55 10.68
N GLY A 113 -10.72 -9.10 9.85
CA GLY A 113 -11.07 -10.06 8.81
C GLY A 113 -11.96 -9.50 7.69
N ALA A 114 -12.12 -8.17 7.56
CA ALA A 114 -13.00 -7.54 6.55
C ALA A 114 -12.76 -8.10 5.14
N GLU A 115 -11.51 -8.42 4.82
CA GLU A 115 -11.07 -8.96 3.55
C GLU A 115 -11.66 -10.33 3.21
N ALA A 116 -12.02 -11.12 4.23
CA ALA A 116 -12.64 -12.42 4.07
C ALA A 116 -14.18 -12.34 4.02
N TRP A 117 -14.79 -11.51 4.88
CA TRP A 117 -16.24 -11.53 5.06
C TRP A 117 -17.00 -10.39 4.36
N TRP A 118 -16.40 -9.22 4.16
CA TRP A 118 -17.07 -8.03 3.63
C TRP A 118 -17.15 -8.04 2.08
N PRO A 119 -18.35 -8.15 1.48
CA PRO A 119 -18.51 -8.22 0.04
C PRO A 119 -18.68 -6.84 -0.65
N GLY A 120 -18.66 -5.74 0.11
CA GLY A 120 -19.18 -4.43 -0.31
C GLY A 120 -20.70 -4.37 -0.28
N MET A 121 -21.29 -3.17 -0.36
CA MET A 121 -22.75 -3.00 -0.32
C MET A 121 -23.45 -3.49 -1.59
N LYS A 122 -22.83 -3.28 -2.75
CA LYS A 122 -23.38 -3.63 -4.06
C LYS A 122 -22.38 -4.48 -4.84
N ARG A 123 -22.89 -5.31 -5.76
CA ARG A 123 -22.11 -6.05 -6.76
C ARG A 123 -22.68 -5.81 -8.16
N PRO A 124 -21.85 -5.78 -9.21
CA PRO A 124 -22.36 -5.77 -10.57
C PRO A 124 -23.05 -7.09 -10.86
N ALA A 125 -24.16 -7.04 -11.58
CA ALA A 125 -24.84 -8.19 -12.17
C ALA A 125 -25.31 -7.80 -13.57
N GLN A 126 -25.30 -8.74 -14.50
CA GLN A 126 -25.89 -8.55 -15.82
C GLN A 126 -27.37 -8.90 -15.75
N ASP A 127 -28.22 -8.08 -16.35
CA ASP A 127 -29.60 -8.45 -16.63
C ASP A 127 -29.69 -9.35 -17.87
N SER A 128 -30.89 -9.86 -18.16
CA SER A 128 -31.16 -10.68 -19.35
C SER A 128 -30.89 -9.95 -20.67
N SER A 129 -30.79 -8.62 -20.66
CA SER A 129 -30.45 -7.79 -21.81
C SER A 129 -28.95 -7.43 -21.90
N GLY A 130 -28.11 -7.97 -21.01
CA GLY A 130 -26.68 -7.72 -20.97
C GLY A 130 -26.26 -6.41 -20.28
N ARG A 131 -27.20 -5.58 -19.78
CA ARG A 131 -26.87 -4.34 -19.07
C ARG A 131 -26.40 -4.64 -17.65
N GLN A 132 -25.41 -3.88 -17.19
CA GLN A 132 -24.91 -4.01 -15.82
C GLN A 132 -25.80 -3.26 -14.84
N LYS A 133 -26.43 -3.98 -13.91
CA LYS A 133 -27.21 -3.43 -12.80
C LYS A 133 -26.55 -3.75 -11.45
N PRO A 134 -26.38 -2.76 -10.56
CA PRO A 134 -25.85 -3.02 -9.22
C PRO A 134 -26.91 -3.70 -8.33
N ILE A 135 -26.58 -4.87 -7.79
CA ILE A 135 -27.43 -5.64 -6.85
C ILE A 135 -26.87 -5.53 -5.43
N SER A 136 -27.76 -5.39 -4.43
CA SER A 136 -27.37 -5.37 -3.01
C SER A 136 -26.85 -6.71 -2.52
N ASN A 137 -25.75 -6.68 -1.75
CA ASN A 137 -25.19 -7.85 -1.06
C ASN A 137 -25.87 -8.15 0.28
N ARG A 138 -26.93 -7.42 0.66
CA ARG A 138 -27.69 -7.59 1.91
C ARG A 138 -26.79 -7.56 3.18
N ALA A 139 -25.81 -6.66 3.19
CA ALA A 139 -24.84 -6.49 4.29
C ALA A 139 -25.19 -5.33 5.26
N SER A 140 -26.37 -4.72 5.10
CA SER A 140 -26.79 -3.52 5.84
C SER A 140 -26.96 -3.76 7.35
N ILE A 141 -27.42 -4.94 7.75
CA ILE A 141 -27.64 -5.29 9.17
C ILE A 141 -26.30 -5.36 9.92
N GLN A 142 -25.31 -6.00 9.30
CA GLN A 142 -23.96 -6.14 9.83
C GLN A 142 -23.30 -4.76 9.93
N LEU A 143 -23.42 -3.96 8.87
CA LEU A 143 -22.91 -2.60 8.83
C LEU A 143 -23.52 -1.74 9.94
N ALA A 144 -24.85 -1.70 10.06
CA ALA A 144 -25.54 -0.94 11.11
C ALA A 144 -25.15 -1.38 12.53
N CYS A 145 -24.88 -2.68 12.73
CA CYS A 145 -24.38 -3.18 14.01
C CYS A 145 -23.00 -2.61 14.37
N LEU A 146 -22.08 -2.53 13.40
CA LEU A 146 -20.75 -1.98 13.60
C LEU A 146 -20.76 -0.45 13.72
N ASP A 147 -21.54 0.24 12.87
CA ASP A 147 -21.68 1.70 12.89
C ASP A 147 -22.21 2.21 14.23
N ARG A 148 -23.11 1.46 14.89
CA ARG A 148 -23.59 1.83 16.23
C ARG A 148 -22.46 1.90 17.25
N VAL A 149 -21.53 0.94 17.20
CA VAL A 149 -20.37 0.91 18.10
C VAL A 149 -19.38 2.01 17.73
N LEU A 150 -19.11 2.21 16.44
CA LEU A 150 -18.25 3.29 15.97
C LEU A 150 -18.80 4.66 16.41
N ARG A 151 -20.08 4.97 16.15
CA ARG A 151 -20.73 6.21 16.61
C ARG A 151 -20.56 6.40 18.12
N SER A 152 -20.78 5.34 18.89
CA SER A 152 -20.59 5.39 20.34
C SER A 152 -19.13 5.68 20.74
N ALA A 153 -18.14 5.19 19.99
CA ALA A 153 -16.73 5.53 20.22
C ALA A 153 -16.41 6.98 19.81
N LEU A 154 -16.94 7.47 18.69
CA LEU A 154 -16.71 8.85 18.24
C LEU A 154 -17.25 9.88 19.22
N LEU A 155 -18.42 9.62 19.82
CA LEU A 155 -18.98 10.45 20.90
C LEU A 155 -18.09 10.51 22.15
N ARG A 156 -17.14 9.59 22.32
CA ARG A 156 -16.18 9.59 23.43
C ARG A 156 -14.87 10.27 23.05
N VAL A 157 -14.53 10.32 21.77
CA VAL A 157 -13.32 11.01 21.29
C VAL A 157 -13.51 12.52 21.34
N LEU A 158 -14.71 12.98 21.04
CA LEU A 158 -15.04 14.40 20.90
C LEU A 158 -15.82 14.89 22.13
N PRO A 159 -15.54 16.11 22.64
CA PRO A 159 -16.30 16.72 23.73
C PRO A 159 -17.64 17.28 23.21
N VAL A 160 -18.54 16.39 22.76
CA VAL A 160 -19.79 16.77 22.09
C VAL A 160 -21.02 16.12 22.74
N TYR A 161 -22.18 16.71 22.52
CA TYR A 161 -23.45 16.17 23.02
C TYR A 161 -23.77 14.79 22.40
N LYS A 162 -24.45 13.94 23.17
CA LYS A 162 -24.91 12.60 22.71
C LYS A 162 -25.83 12.67 21.48
N THR A 163 -26.54 13.79 21.32
CA THR A 163 -27.48 14.08 20.23
C THR A 163 -26.81 14.57 18.94
N THR A 164 -25.49 14.80 18.95
CA THR A 164 -24.75 15.26 17.76
C THR A 164 -24.97 14.36 16.56
N GLN A 165 -25.20 14.97 15.40
CA GLN A 165 -25.47 14.28 14.14
C GLN A 165 -24.31 13.37 13.74
N THR A 166 -24.60 12.16 13.25
CA THR A 166 -23.56 11.14 12.93
C THR A 166 -22.55 11.64 11.90
N ALA A 167 -23.00 12.37 10.88
CA ALA A 167 -22.12 12.90 9.85
C ALA A 167 -21.06 13.85 10.43
N VAL A 168 -21.47 14.71 11.37
CA VAL A 168 -20.58 15.66 12.07
C VAL A 168 -19.53 14.90 12.87
N LEU A 169 -19.92 13.87 13.63
CA LEU A 169 -18.97 13.05 14.39
C LEU A 169 -17.86 12.45 13.51
N HIS A 170 -18.20 11.96 12.32
CA HIS A 170 -17.20 11.41 11.40
C HIS A 170 -16.24 12.49 10.88
N ARG A 171 -16.76 13.68 10.54
CA ARG A 171 -15.96 14.82 10.07
C ARG A 171 -15.02 15.32 11.16
N GLU A 172 -15.55 15.66 12.33
CA GLU A 172 -14.79 16.23 13.46
C GLU A 172 -13.76 15.24 13.99
N ALA A 173 -14.09 13.95 14.07
CA ALA A 173 -13.13 12.94 14.46
C ALA A 173 -12.15 12.56 13.34
N ALA A 174 -12.34 13.03 12.11
CA ALA A 174 -11.65 12.55 10.91
C ALA A 174 -11.53 11.01 10.85
N ILE A 175 -12.63 10.32 11.21
CA ILE A 175 -12.76 8.86 11.14
C ILE A 175 -13.96 8.57 10.22
N PRO A 176 -13.74 7.94 9.05
CA PRO A 176 -14.81 7.62 8.11
C PRO A 176 -15.85 6.63 8.67
N PRO A 177 -17.08 6.61 8.12
CA PRO A 177 -18.09 5.58 8.41
C PRO A 177 -17.60 4.15 8.16
N MET A 178 -18.23 3.16 8.81
CA MET A 178 -17.76 1.77 8.74
C MET A 178 -17.73 1.22 7.32
N GLU A 179 -18.68 1.60 6.46
CA GLU A 179 -18.69 1.15 5.06
C GLU A 179 -17.39 1.56 4.34
N LEU A 180 -16.95 2.81 4.53
CA LEU A 180 -15.76 3.34 3.87
C LEU A 180 -14.48 2.68 4.41
N LEU A 181 -14.43 2.40 5.71
CA LEU A 181 -13.35 1.67 6.36
C LEU A 181 -13.24 0.23 5.85
N LEU A 182 -14.37 -0.49 5.76
CA LEU A 182 -14.39 -1.87 5.25
C LEU A 182 -14.05 -1.93 3.76
N ASN A 183 -14.57 -0.98 2.97
CA ASN A 183 -14.21 -0.85 1.55
C ASN A 183 -12.72 -0.54 1.35
N GLN A 184 -12.11 0.25 2.24
CA GLN A 184 -10.67 0.51 2.22
C GLN A 184 -9.86 -0.78 2.46
N ARG A 185 -10.23 -1.59 3.46
CA ARG A 185 -9.58 -2.88 3.72
C ARG A 185 -9.72 -3.83 2.53
N ARG A 186 -10.92 -3.91 1.95
CA ARG A 186 -11.18 -4.71 0.74
C ARG A 186 -10.30 -4.28 -0.44
N ARG A 187 -10.10 -2.98 -0.70
CA ARG A 187 -9.19 -2.50 -1.74
C ARG A 187 -7.72 -2.82 -1.42
N GLY A 188 -7.35 -2.73 -0.15
CA GLY A 188 -6.02 -3.14 0.33
C GLY A 188 -5.72 -4.62 0.05
N LEU A 189 -6.72 -5.51 0.16
CA LEU A 189 -6.57 -6.92 -0.22
C LEU A 189 -6.16 -7.08 -1.69
N ALA A 190 -6.78 -6.35 -2.62
CA ALA A 190 -6.46 -6.43 -4.05
C ALA A 190 -4.97 -6.19 -4.31
N ILE A 191 -4.46 -5.08 -3.78
CA ILE A 191 -3.03 -4.73 -3.89
C ILE A 191 -2.15 -5.77 -3.20
N ARG A 192 -2.56 -6.30 -2.03
CA ARG A 192 -1.76 -7.31 -1.33
C ARG A 192 -1.69 -8.62 -2.09
N VAL A 193 -2.78 -9.10 -2.70
CA VAL A 193 -2.77 -10.33 -3.50
C VAL A 193 -1.98 -10.16 -4.79
N HIS A 194 -2.04 -8.98 -5.41
CA HIS A 194 -1.24 -8.65 -6.59
C HIS A 194 0.27 -8.74 -6.31
N LYS A 195 0.71 -8.35 -5.10
CA LYS A 195 2.10 -8.42 -4.64
C LYS A 195 2.61 -9.82 -4.29
N LEU A 196 1.74 -10.84 -4.26
CA LEU A 196 2.15 -12.20 -3.90
C LEU A 196 2.85 -12.87 -5.07
N ASP A 197 3.69 -13.85 -4.76
CA ASP A 197 4.35 -14.71 -5.76
C ASP A 197 3.31 -15.35 -6.68
N THR A 198 3.68 -15.55 -7.95
CA THR A 198 2.79 -16.12 -8.97
C THR A 198 2.31 -17.53 -8.61
N ARG A 199 3.07 -18.28 -7.81
CA ARG A 199 2.72 -19.62 -7.32
C ARG A 199 1.84 -19.57 -6.07
N HIS A 200 1.70 -18.41 -5.42
CA HIS A 200 0.89 -18.28 -4.21
C HIS A 200 -0.57 -18.68 -4.48
N PRO A 201 -1.22 -19.51 -3.63
CA PRO A 201 -2.56 -20.02 -3.88
C PRO A 201 -3.61 -18.94 -4.15
N LEU A 202 -3.55 -17.81 -3.45
CA LEU A 202 -4.46 -16.67 -3.67
C LEU A 202 -4.21 -15.97 -5.01
N HIS A 203 -2.96 -15.84 -5.43
CA HIS A 203 -2.61 -15.23 -6.72
C HIS A 203 -3.09 -16.14 -7.86
N ARG A 204 -2.75 -17.44 -7.81
CA ARG A 204 -3.24 -18.44 -8.77
C ARG A 204 -4.76 -18.50 -8.86
N ARG A 205 -5.47 -18.42 -7.74
CA ARG A 205 -6.94 -18.39 -7.73
C ARG A 205 -7.50 -17.12 -8.39
N ALA A 206 -6.76 -16.01 -8.36
CA ALA A 206 -7.17 -14.76 -8.97
C ALA A 206 -6.92 -14.75 -10.49
N THR A 207 -5.75 -15.22 -10.92
CA THR A 207 -5.27 -15.14 -12.31
C THR A 207 -5.61 -16.36 -13.16
N CYS A 208 -5.61 -17.56 -12.59
CA CYS A 208 -5.94 -18.81 -13.28
C CYS A 208 -7.39 -19.24 -12.96
N GLN A 209 -8.37 -18.55 -13.53
CA GLN A 209 -9.77 -18.93 -13.35
C GLN A 209 -10.09 -20.23 -14.11
N ARG A 210 -10.40 -21.30 -13.37
CA ARG A 210 -10.76 -22.61 -13.94
C ARG A 210 -12.16 -22.64 -14.59
N SER A 211 -13.01 -21.66 -14.31
CA SER A 211 -14.35 -21.54 -14.90
C SER A 211 -14.86 -20.11 -14.81
N PHE A 212 -15.29 -19.55 -15.95
CA PHE A 212 -15.87 -18.21 -16.06
C PHE A 212 -17.16 -18.00 -15.22
N HIS A 213 -17.79 -19.10 -14.77
CA HIS A 213 -19.07 -19.07 -14.06
C HIS A 213 -18.93 -18.91 -12.54
N ILE A 214 -17.74 -19.13 -11.96
CA ILE A 214 -17.54 -19.10 -10.50
C ILE A 214 -17.02 -17.75 -10.07
N ASN A 215 -17.93 -16.83 -9.77
CA ASN A 215 -17.57 -15.52 -9.23
C ASN A 215 -17.56 -15.53 -7.68
N THR A 216 -16.40 -15.80 -7.09
CA THR A 216 -16.23 -15.84 -5.63
C THR A 216 -16.18 -14.43 -5.01
N ARG A 217 -16.31 -14.32 -3.68
CA ARG A 217 -16.11 -13.03 -2.99
C ARG A 217 -14.70 -12.48 -3.19
N LEU A 218 -13.71 -13.38 -3.18
CA LEU A 218 -12.33 -13.03 -3.46
C LEU A 218 -12.20 -12.39 -4.85
N LEU A 219 -12.70 -13.06 -5.89
CA LEU A 219 -12.61 -12.53 -7.26
C LEU A 219 -13.30 -11.18 -7.43
N ARG A 220 -14.49 -10.99 -6.83
CA ARG A 220 -15.14 -9.67 -6.81
C ARG A 220 -14.34 -8.60 -6.06
N ALA A 221 -13.58 -8.99 -5.03
CA ALA A 221 -12.78 -8.06 -4.27
C ALA A 221 -11.48 -7.67 -4.98
N LEU A 222 -10.89 -8.61 -5.70
CA LEU A 222 -9.64 -8.42 -6.43
C LEU A 222 -9.82 -7.72 -7.76
N ASP A 223 -10.93 -8.01 -8.46
CA ASP A 223 -11.16 -7.63 -9.86
C ASP A 223 -9.95 -7.96 -10.75
N PRO A 224 -9.76 -9.24 -11.12
CA PRO A 224 -8.58 -9.72 -11.82
C PRO A 224 -8.27 -8.99 -13.12
N SER A 225 -9.27 -8.35 -13.73
CA SER A 225 -9.08 -7.52 -14.92
C SER A 225 -8.05 -6.43 -14.70
N ASN A 226 -7.91 -5.89 -13.48
CA ASN A 226 -6.95 -4.82 -13.20
C ASN A 226 -5.51 -5.30 -12.95
N PHE A 227 -5.22 -6.61 -12.95
CA PHE A 227 -3.88 -7.11 -12.61
C PHE A 227 -2.81 -6.67 -13.63
N HIS A 228 -3.16 -6.56 -14.92
CA HIS A 228 -2.22 -6.10 -15.94
C HIS A 228 -1.90 -4.59 -15.83
N THR A 229 -2.68 -3.84 -15.04
CA THR A 229 -2.52 -2.38 -14.89
C THR A 229 -1.53 -1.99 -13.80
N ILE A 230 -1.03 -2.94 -13.00
CA ILE A 230 -0.12 -2.70 -11.87
C ILE A 230 1.16 -3.52 -12.09
N GLU A 231 2.32 -2.94 -11.76
CA GLU A 231 3.61 -3.61 -11.87
C GLU A 231 3.65 -4.93 -11.08
N GLN A 232 4.43 -5.90 -11.57
CA GLN A 232 4.67 -7.15 -10.84
C GLN A 232 5.94 -7.03 -10.01
N ILE A 233 5.88 -7.54 -8.79
CA ILE A 233 7.03 -7.69 -7.89
C ILE A 233 7.26 -9.19 -7.68
N ASP A 234 8.52 -9.58 -7.65
CA ASP A 234 8.95 -10.86 -7.10
C ASP A 234 9.24 -10.70 -5.59
N PRO A 235 8.36 -11.19 -4.70
CA PRO A 235 8.59 -11.11 -3.26
C PRO A 235 9.69 -12.07 -2.78
N LEU A 236 10.14 -13.01 -3.62
CA LEU A 236 11.16 -14.00 -3.32
C LEU A 236 12.51 -13.67 -3.97
N LEU A 237 12.65 -12.49 -4.59
CA LEU A 237 13.90 -12.03 -5.21
C LEU A 237 15.10 -12.14 -4.25
N THR A 238 14.84 -11.95 -2.95
CA THR A 238 15.85 -12.13 -1.91
C THR A 238 15.36 -13.10 -0.85
N SER A 239 16.23 -14.02 -0.48
CA SER A 239 16.03 -14.85 0.69
C SER A 239 15.97 -13.97 1.95
N PRO A 240 14.99 -14.18 2.85
CA PRO A 240 14.86 -13.39 4.08
C PRO A 240 16.11 -13.34 4.97
N TRP A 241 16.99 -14.34 4.84
CA TRP A 241 18.24 -14.49 5.60
C TRP A 241 19.49 -13.99 4.84
N ASP A 242 19.36 -13.50 3.61
CA ASP A 242 20.50 -13.01 2.85
C ASP A 242 20.84 -11.56 3.24
N THR A 243 21.92 -11.40 4.01
CA THR A 243 22.45 -10.11 4.46
C THR A 243 23.61 -9.59 3.60
N SER A 244 23.90 -10.23 2.46
CA SER A 244 25.13 -9.99 1.68
C SER A 244 25.28 -8.58 1.08
N ARG A 245 24.20 -7.79 1.03
CA ARG A 245 24.20 -6.42 0.48
C ARG A 245 23.63 -5.40 1.48
N ILE A 246 24.39 -5.09 2.51
CA ILE A 246 24.09 -3.94 3.37
C ILE A 246 24.47 -2.67 2.59
N PRO A 247 23.56 -1.70 2.42
CA PRO A 247 23.89 -0.42 1.78
C PRO A 247 25.05 0.27 2.50
N LYS A 248 26.01 0.79 1.73
CA LYS A 248 27.18 1.50 2.29
C LYS A 248 26.79 2.87 2.83
N GLU A 249 25.74 3.47 2.30
CA GLU A 249 25.21 4.74 2.80
C GLU A 249 24.09 4.52 3.81
N GLN A 250 24.35 4.93 5.04
CA GLN A 250 23.40 4.92 6.15
C GLN A 250 22.93 6.33 6.47
N PRO A 251 21.69 6.50 6.98
CA PRO A 251 21.20 7.79 7.40
C PRO A 251 22.11 8.34 8.50
N THR A 252 22.86 9.39 8.19
CA THR A 252 23.59 10.14 9.19
C THR A 252 22.73 11.34 9.55
N ALA A 253 22.39 11.50 10.84
CA ALA A 253 21.64 12.66 11.34
C ALA A 253 22.55 13.90 11.38
N VAL A 254 22.98 14.33 10.20
CA VAL A 254 23.88 15.47 10.00
C VAL A 254 23.04 16.64 9.48
N ASP A 255 23.35 17.84 9.95
CA ASP A 255 22.70 19.06 9.48
C ASP A 255 22.89 19.26 7.97
N ARG A 256 21.91 19.90 7.32
CA ARG A 256 21.88 20.10 5.86
C ARG A 256 23.06 20.94 5.36
N ALA A 257 23.49 21.94 6.13
CA ALA A 257 24.63 22.78 5.74
C ALA A 257 25.93 21.95 5.75
N GLN A 258 26.13 21.16 6.81
CA GLN A 258 27.29 20.28 6.91
C GLN A 258 27.26 19.17 5.84
N ALA A 259 26.07 18.62 5.55
CA ALA A 259 25.89 17.64 4.47
C ALA A 259 26.26 18.22 3.10
N LYS A 260 25.89 19.47 2.82
CA LYS A 260 26.27 20.17 1.58
C LYS A 260 27.77 20.30 1.48
N GLU A 261 28.43 20.77 2.53
CA GLU A 261 29.87 20.95 2.55
C GLU A 261 30.61 19.61 2.37
N ASN A 262 30.16 18.55 3.06
CA ASN A 262 30.71 17.21 2.91
C ASN A 262 30.56 16.69 1.48
N PHE A 263 29.41 16.93 0.85
CA PHE A 263 29.18 16.56 -0.55
C PHE A 263 30.09 17.35 -1.50
N GLN A 264 30.28 18.66 -1.28
CA GLN A 264 31.17 19.48 -2.09
C GLN A 264 32.65 19.08 -1.94
N ARG A 265 33.09 18.76 -0.72
CA ARG A 265 34.42 18.20 -0.47
C ARG A 265 34.60 16.87 -1.20
N TRP A 266 33.60 15.99 -1.11
CA TRP A 266 33.59 14.72 -1.85
C TRP A 266 33.65 14.94 -3.37
N LEU A 267 32.83 15.85 -3.91
CA LEU A 267 32.80 16.19 -5.34
C LEU A 267 34.17 16.72 -5.82
N THR A 268 34.90 17.43 -4.97
CA THR A 268 36.27 17.90 -5.27
C THR A 268 37.30 16.76 -5.21
N SER A 269 37.04 15.72 -4.42
CA SER A 269 37.92 14.55 -4.27
C SER A 269 37.78 13.49 -5.37
N ILE A 270 36.74 13.57 -6.21
CA ILE A 270 36.51 12.55 -7.23
C ILE A 270 37.59 12.61 -8.33
N PRO A 271 37.94 11.47 -8.96
CA PRO A 271 38.93 11.47 -10.03
C PRO A 271 38.50 12.34 -11.22
N PRO A 272 39.41 13.12 -11.84
CA PRO A 272 39.07 14.08 -12.91
C PRO A 272 38.38 13.44 -14.13
N ARG A 273 38.71 12.19 -14.44
CA ARG A 273 38.10 11.39 -15.52
C ARG A 273 36.89 10.62 -14.99
N SER A 274 35.87 11.32 -14.51
CA SER A 274 34.64 10.69 -14.02
C SER A 274 33.41 11.44 -14.55
N MET A 275 32.28 10.76 -14.65
CA MET A 275 30.98 11.38 -14.91
C MET A 275 30.19 11.46 -13.61
N VAL A 276 29.48 12.57 -13.43
CA VAL A 276 28.55 12.75 -12.30
C VAL A 276 27.17 13.00 -12.89
N VAL A 277 26.23 12.10 -12.58
CA VAL A 277 24.84 12.19 -13.04
C VAL A 277 23.98 12.52 -11.84
N TYR A 278 23.25 13.62 -11.90
CA TYR A 278 22.26 13.99 -10.91
C TYR A 278 20.88 13.59 -11.41
N THR A 279 20.06 13.03 -10.53
CA THR A 279 18.73 12.52 -10.87
C THR A 279 17.73 12.90 -9.81
N ASP A 280 16.52 13.25 -10.24
CA ASP A 280 15.44 13.66 -9.34
C ASP A 280 14.07 13.22 -9.89
N GLY A 281 13.08 13.18 -9.00
CA GLY A 281 11.68 12.91 -9.29
C GLY A 281 10.78 14.04 -8.79
N SER A 282 9.86 14.47 -9.63
CA SER A 282 8.88 15.50 -9.26
C SER A 282 7.46 15.04 -9.50
N LYS A 283 6.50 15.64 -8.78
CA LYS A 283 5.08 15.38 -8.97
C LYS A 283 4.24 16.59 -8.61
N GLY A 284 3.40 17.03 -9.53
CA GLY A 284 2.41 18.06 -9.27
C GLY A 284 1.36 17.62 -8.23
N LYS A 285 0.89 18.55 -7.39
CA LYS A 285 -0.03 18.27 -6.26
C LYS A 285 -1.28 17.48 -6.65
N ASP A 286 -1.83 17.74 -7.84
CA ASP A 286 -3.05 17.08 -8.34
C ASP A 286 -2.79 16.15 -9.54
N SER A 287 -1.52 15.98 -9.92
CA SER A 287 -1.14 15.11 -11.02
C SER A 287 -1.11 13.64 -10.60
N ASN A 288 -1.60 12.77 -11.48
CA ASN A 288 -1.40 11.33 -11.35
C ASN A 288 -0.13 10.83 -12.06
N ALA A 289 0.62 11.74 -12.67
CA ALA A 289 1.89 11.46 -13.31
C ALA A 289 3.03 12.13 -12.53
N ALA A 290 4.12 11.41 -12.35
CA ALA A 290 5.39 11.95 -11.87
C ALA A 290 6.29 12.25 -13.08
N GLY A 291 7.26 13.14 -12.90
CA GLY A 291 8.32 13.43 -13.86
C GLY A 291 9.64 12.93 -13.32
N ALA A 292 10.37 12.19 -14.14
CA ALA A 292 11.76 11.80 -13.89
C ALA A 292 12.69 12.78 -14.63
N GLY A 293 13.72 13.29 -13.96
CA GLY A 293 14.70 14.21 -14.55
C GLY A 293 16.12 13.77 -14.26
N TRP A 294 17.02 13.92 -15.24
CA TRP A 294 18.43 13.60 -15.07
C TRP A 294 19.35 14.57 -15.82
N VAL A 295 20.54 14.80 -15.27
CA VAL A 295 21.56 15.66 -15.85
C VAL A 295 22.93 15.06 -15.62
N GLY A 296 23.76 14.98 -16.66
CA GLY A 296 25.13 14.49 -16.61
C GLY A 296 26.16 15.59 -16.73
N TYR A 297 27.21 15.53 -15.92
CA TYR A 297 28.36 16.42 -15.93
C TYR A 297 29.67 15.65 -16.12
N TRP A 298 30.63 16.28 -16.80
CA TRP A 298 31.97 15.72 -17.02
C TRP A 298 32.98 16.25 -16.00
N GLY A 299 33.67 15.34 -15.32
CA GLY A 299 34.66 15.63 -14.30
C GLY A 299 34.06 16.27 -13.05
N ALA A 300 34.92 16.67 -12.11
CA ALA A 300 34.54 17.57 -11.00
C ALA A 300 34.11 18.97 -11.52
N CYS A 301 34.31 19.24 -12.80
CA CYS A 301 34.25 20.54 -13.44
C CYS A 301 32.99 20.68 -14.29
N LYS A 302 31.85 21.04 -13.68
CA LYS A 302 30.67 21.81 -14.16
C LYS A 302 30.19 21.76 -15.64
N THR A 303 30.74 20.92 -16.49
CA THR A 303 30.44 20.89 -17.92
C THR A 303 29.28 19.95 -18.15
N LYS A 304 28.08 20.51 -18.35
CA LYS A 304 26.87 19.75 -18.68
C LYS A 304 27.11 18.99 -19.99
N ILE A 305 26.94 17.68 -19.97
CA ILE A 305 27.13 16.80 -21.13
C ILE A 305 25.77 16.48 -21.77
N PHE A 306 24.81 16.10 -20.93
CA PHE A 306 23.46 15.75 -21.34
C PHE A 306 22.47 16.11 -20.25
N SER A 307 21.22 16.30 -20.64
CA SER A 307 20.09 16.24 -19.73
C SER A 307 18.90 15.60 -20.42
N GLY A 308 17.92 15.19 -19.63
CA GLY A 308 16.68 14.67 -20.15
C GLY A 308 15.65 14.52 -19.05
N HIS A 309 14.41 14.36 -19.49
CA HIS A 309 13.29 14.15 -18.62
C HIS A 309 12.27 13.22 -19.25
N ARG A 310 11.45 12.57 -18.42
CA ARG A 310 10.39 11.67 -18.87
C ARG A 310 9.16 11.77 -17.98
N LYS A 311 7.99 11.72 -18.61
CA LYS A 311 6.71 11.59 -17.91
C LYS A 311 6.40 10.15 -17.57
N LEU A 312 6.02 9.92 -16.31
CA LEU A 312 5.68 8.61 -15.78
C LEU A 312 4.24 8.64 -15.25
N PRO A 313 3.25 8.18 -16.04
CA PRO A 313 1.87 8.12 -15.58
C PRO A 313 1.73 7.05 -14.50
N ASN A 314 0.87 7.27 -13.50
CA ASN A 314 0.60 6.29 -12.44
C ASN A 314 1.86 5.88 -11.66
N HIS A 315 2.76 6.82 -11.41
CA HIS A 315 3.97 6.65 -10.61
C HIS A 315 3.99 7.70 -9.48
N GLU A 316 4.67 7.40 -8.38
CA GLU A 316 4.99 8.35 -7.31
C GLU A 316 6.41 8.91 -7.48
N VAL A 317 6.75 9.93 -6.70
CA VAL A 317 8.06 10.61 -6.76
C VAL A 317 9.22 9.62 -6.61
N PHE A 318 9.14 8.71 -5.63
CA PHE A 318 10.11 7.63 -5.41
C PHE A 318 10.33 6.77 -6.66
N ASP A 319 9.25 6.41 -7.37
CA ASP A 319 9.35 5.59 -8.58
C ASP A 319 10.00 6.38 -9.73
N ALA A 320 9.74 7.69 -9.79
CA ALA A 320 10.33 8.59 -10.77
C ALA A 320 11.83 8.80 -10.55
N GLU A 321 12.28 8.92 -9.31
CA GLU A 321 13.71 8.96 -8.97
C GLU A 321 14.43 7.67 -9.39
N ALA A 322 13.83 6.50 -9.11
CA ALA A 322 14.38 5.21 -9.52
C ALA A 322 14.50 5.11 -11.05
N GLN A 323 13.47 5.59 -11.76
CA GLN A 323 13.48 5.63 -13.22
C GLN A 323 14.47 6.66 -13.77
N ALA A 324 14.62 7.82 -13.11
CA ALA A 324 15.60 8.84 -13.45
C ALA A 324 17.03 8.31 -13.30
N ALA A 325 17.33 7.57 -12.23
CA ALA A 325 18.60 6.89 -12.03
C ALA A 325 18.93 5.92 -13.18
N LEU A 326 17.95 5.10 -13.60
CA LEU A 326 18.11 4.19 -14.73
C LEU A 326 18.36 4.94 -16.04
N LEU A 327 17.55 5.94 -16.36
CA LEU A 327 17.67 6.69 -17.62
C LEU A 327 18.93 7.55 -17.65
N GLY A 328 19.29 8.15 -16.53
CA GLY A 328 20.53 8.90 -16.35
C GLY A 328 21.76 8.02 -16.55
N LEU A 329 21.77 6.81 -15.99
CA LEU A 329 22.85 5.84 -16.24
C LEU A 329 22.88 5.41 -17.71
N GLN A 330 21.73 5.10 -18.33
CA GLN A 330 21.68 4.73 -19.74
C GLN A 330 22.14 5.87 -20.67
N ALA A 331 21.81 7.12 -20.34
CA ALA A 331 22.29 8.30 -21.06
C ALA A 331 23.82 8.43 -20.89
N ALA A 332 24.33 8.24 -19.68
CA ALA A 332 25.78 8.25 -19.43
C ALA A 332 26.52 7.18 -20.22
N LEU A 333 25.97 5.97 -20.32
CA LEU A 333 26.57 4.88 -21.08
C LEU A 333 26.59 5.13 -22.61
N LYS A 334 25.61 5.88 -23.14
CA LYS A 334 25.54 6.21 -24.58
C LYS A 334 26.42 7.39 -24.98
N ASP A 335 26.86 8.18 -24.01
CA ASP A 335 27.61 9.39 -24.28
C ASP A 335 29.04 9.09 -24.81
N PRO A 336 29.55 9.79 -25.83
CA PRO A 336 30.90 9.57 -26.35
C PRO A 336 32.00 9.73 -25.28
N LYS A 337 31.77 10.59 -24.29
CA LYS A 337 32.73 10.78 -23.20
C LYS A 337 32.78 9.57 -22.26
N ALA A 338 31.82 8.65 -22.30
CA ALA A 338 31.86 7.41 -21.52
C ALA A 338 33.15 6.60 -21.73
N GLN A 339 33.68 6.58 -22.96
CA GLN A 339 34.94 5.90 -23.32
C GLN A 339 36.17 6.51 -22.61
N HIS A 340 36.07 7.77 -22.19
CA HIS A 340 37.12 8.55 -21.57
C HIS A 340 36.97 8.65 -20.04
N SER A 341 35.92 8.06 -19.47
CA SER A 341 35.63 8.08 -18.04
C SER A 341 36.16 6.82 -17.37
N ALA A 342 36.57 6.91 -16.12
CA ALA A 342 36.86 5.76 -15.27
C ALA A 342 35.63 5.39 -14.43
N ASN A 343 34.99 6.38 -13.80
CA ASN A 343 33.85 6.19 -12.90
C ASN A 343 32.58 6.88 -13.41
N ILE A 344 31.44 6.34 -13.01
CA ILE A 344 30.15 7.05 -13.05
C ILE A 344 29.64 7.16 -11.61
N TYR A 345 29.30 8.37 -11.21
CA TYR A 345 28.65 8.66 -9.93
C TYR A 345 27.20 9.07 -10.17
N ILE A 346 26.25 8.31 -9.64
CA ILE A 346 24.82 8.64 -9.68
C ILE A 346 24.43 9.30 -8.36
N CYS A 347 23.96 10.54 -8.41
CA CYS A 347 23.62 11.37 -7.27
C CYS A 347 22.10 11.59 -7.21
N LEU A 348 21.49 11.27 -6.07
CA LEU A 348 20.07 11.46 -5.80
C LEU A 348 19.82 11.80 -4.33
N ASP A 349 18.75 12.52 -4.05
CA ASP A 349 18.47 13.08 -2.73
C ASP A 349 17.56 12.20 -1.86
N ASN A 350 16.97 11.17 -2.44
CA ASN A 350 16.22 10.17 -1.70
C ASN A 350 17.10 9.01 -1.24
N LEU A 351 17.35 8.98 0.06
CA LEU A 351 18.15 7.93 0.69
C LEU A 351 17.56 6.52 0.51
N GLU A 352 16.22 6.38 0.49
CA GLU A 352 15.59 5.07 0.27
C GLU A 352 15.92 4.55 -1.14
N ALA A 353 15.85 5.41 -2.17
CA ALA A 353 16.22 5.05 -3.53
C ALA A 353 17.70 4.70 -3.65
N VAL A 354 18.60 5.44 -2.97
CA VAL A 354 20.04 5.12 -2.91
C VAL A 354 20.27 3.72 -2.36
N GLN A 355 19.63 3.41 -1.23
CA GLN A 355 19.76 2.10 -0.58
C GLN A 355 19.27 0.96 -1.47
N GLN A 356 18.20 1.16 -2.25
CA GLN A 356 17.70 0.15 -3.18
C GLN A 356 18.57 -0.01 -4.43
N LEU A 357 19.15 1.07 -4.96
CA LEU A 357 20.09 1.01 -6.09
C LEU A 357 21.37 0.24 -5.72
N GLN A 358 21.91 0.47 -4.52
CA GLN A 358 23.11 -0.20 -4.02
C GLN A 358 22.85 -1.60 -3.47
N GLY A 359 21.67 -1.81 -2.89
CA GLY A 359 21.33 -3.00 -2.11
C GLY A 359 20.45 -3.99 -2.87
N GLN A 360 19.44 -4.48 -2.18
CA GLN A 360 18.47 -5.43 -2.73
C GLN A 360 17.14 -4.72 -3.00
N PRO A 361 16.67 -4.70 -4.26
CA PRO A 361 15.42 -4.04 -4.62
C PRO A 361 14.21 -4.65 -3.90
N LYS A 362 13.44 -3.81 -3.19
CA LYS A 362 12.25 -4.23 -2.43
C LYS A 362 11.12 -3.24 -2.63
N GLY A 363 9.94 -3.74 -2.98
CA GLY A 363 8.76 -2.90 -3.11
C GLY A 363 8.64 -2.26 -4.48
N SER A 364 8.20 -1.00 -4.52
CA SER A 364 7.80 -0.31 -5.76
C SER A 364 8.98 -0.17 -6.73
N SER A 365 8.74 -0.24 -8.04
CA SER A 365 9.77 -0.12 -9.08
C SER A 365 10.92 -1.14 -8.99
N GLN A 366 10.64 -2.35 -8.48
CA GLN A 366 11.65 -3.40 -8.31
C GLN A 366 12.37 -3.74 -9.63
N SER A 367 11.64 -3.82 -10.75
CA SER A 367 12.21 -4.07 -12.07
C SER A 367 13.14 -2.95 -12.53
N THR A 368 12.80 -1.69 -12.25
CA THR A 368 13.63 -0.51 -12.55
C THR A 368 14.95 -0.58 -11.81
N PHE A 369 14.94 -0.87 -10.51
CA PHE A 369 16.17 -1.02 -9.73
C PHE A 369 17.02 -2.20 -10.21
N MET A 370 16.41 -3.35 -10.53
CA MET A 370 17.14 -4.48 -11.11
C MET A 370 17.76 -4.14 -12.46
N ASN A 371 17.05 -3.41 -13.32
CA ASN A 371 17.55 -2.96 -14.61
C ASN A 371 18.70 -1.96 -14.46
N PHE A 372 18.64 -1.09 -13.45
CA PHE A 372 19.75 -0.20 -13.10
C PHE A 372 20.98 -0.99 -12.67
N GLN A 373 20.81 -1.97 -11.78
CA GLN A 373 21.92 -2.81 -11.32
C GLN A 373 22.55 -3.61 -12.46
N LYS A 374 21.73 -4.16 -13.36
CA LYS A 374 22.21 -4.83 -14.58
C LYS A 374 22.99 -3.87 -15.48
N ALA A 375 22.48 -2.66 -15.71
CA ALA A 375 23.18 -1.64 -16.50
C ALA A 375 24.48 -1.17 -15.82
N ALA A 376 24.52 -1.11 -14.48
CA ALA A 376 25.73 -0.77 -13.74
C ALA A 376 26.80 -1.88 -13.85
N GLN A 377 26.38 -3.14 -13.96
CA GLN A 377 27.28 -4.29 -14.13
C GLN A 377 27.90 -4.39 -15.54
N THR A 378 27.32 -3.75 -16.56
CA THR A 378 27.93 -3.71 -17.90
C THR A 378 29.03 -2.65 -18.02
N TRP A 379 29.06 -1.66 -17.12
CA TRP A 379 30.03 -0.57 -17.14
C TRP A 379 31.50 -1.03 -17.15
N PRO A 380 31.91 -2.07 -16.39
CA PRO A 380 33.28 -2.54 -16.43
C PRO A 380 33.72 -3.10 -17.78
N GLN A 381 32.78 -3.57 -18.59
CA GLN A 381 32.98 -4.16 -19.92
C GLN A 381 32.84 -3.14 -21.06
N HIS A 382 32.50 -1.89 -20.74
CA HIS A 382 32.29 -0.84 -21.74
C HIS A 382 33.61 -0.55 -22.49
N PRO A 383 33.59 -0.35 -23.83
CA PRO A 383 34.78 0.04 -24.59
C PRO A 383 35.40 1.34 -24.04
N ARG A 384 36.73 1.37 -23.89
CA ARG A 384 37.47 2.53 -23.38
C ARG A 384 38.73 2.81 -24.18
N ALA A 385 39.22 4.04 -24.03
CA ALA A 385 40.54 4.41 -24.52
C ALA A 385 41.64 3.60 -23.78
N PRO A 386 42.77 3.27 -24.45
CA PRO A 386 43.80 2.34 -23.93
C PRO A 386 44.43 2.71 -22.57
N SER A 387 44.33 3.96 -22.14
CA SER A 387 44.95 4.48 -20.91
C SER A 387 44.04 4.49 -19.68
N ILE A 388 42.84 3.92 -19.76
CA ILE A 388 41.81 4.05 -18.72
C ILE A 388 41.48 2.69 -18.11
N GLN A 389 41.82 2.52 -16.84
CA GLN A 389 41.43 1.35 -16.07
C GLN A 389 39.96 1.39 -15.67
N SER A 390 39.35 0.21 -15.67
CA SER A 390 37.95 0.02 -15.34
C SER A 390 37.68 0.31 -13.86
N ARG A 391 36.72 1.20 -13.59
CA ARG A 391 36.20 1.43 -12.24
C ARG A 391 34.67 1.28 -12.22
N THR A 392 34.08 1.38 -11.04
CA THR A 392 32.68 1.00 -10.77
C THR A 392 31.70 2.15 -11.02
N VAL A 393 30.43 1.81 -11.20
CA VAL A 393 29.32 2.75 -10.99
C VAL A 393 29.09 2.87 -9.49
N GLN A 394 29.07 4.09 -8.97
CA GLN A 394 28.82 4.36 -7.56
C GLN A 394 27.58 5.23 -7.41
N VAL A 395 26.77 4.94 -6.40
CA VAL A 395 25.60 5.74 -6.07
C VAL A 395 25.93 6.56 -4.82
N LYS A 396 25.59 7.84 -4.83
CA LYS A 396 25.88 8.79 -3.76
C LYS A 396 24.62 9.57 -3.39
N TRP A 397 24.34 9.70 -2.10
CA TRP A 397 23.31 10.58 -1.62
C TRP A 397 23.76 12.05 -1.69
N VAL A 398 22.87 12.92 -2.17
CA VAL A 398 23.06 14.37 -2.21
C VAL A 398 21.99 15.07 -1.35
N PRO A 399 22.32 16.08 -0.53
CA PRO A 399 21.30 16.76 0.26
C PRO A 399 20.37 17.59 -0.61
N GLY A 400 19.08 17.23 -0.63
CA GLY A 400 18.05 17.94 -1.38
C GLY A 400 17.82 19.38 -0.93
N HIS A 401 17.48 20.26 -1.88
CA HIS A 401 17.19 21.69 -1.69
C HIS A 401 18.28 22.48 -0.94
N THR A 402 19.55 22.16 -1.19
CA THR A 402 20.70 22.87 -0.60
C THR A 402 21.45 23.77 -1.59
N GLY A 403 20.96 23.93 -2.82
CA GLY A 403 21.58 24.75 -3.85
C GLY A 403 22.82 24.10 -4.46
N ILE A 404 22.86 22.77 -4.54
CA ILE A 404 23.88 22.03 -5.31
C ILE A 404 23.46 22.07 -6.77
N GLU A 405 24.25 22.77 -7.59
CA GLU A 405 23.93 23.11 -8.99
C GLU A 405 23.37 21.93 -9.80
N GLY A 406 24.02 20.77 -9.76
CA GLY A 406 23.56 19.59 -10.49
C GLY A 406 22.24 19.01 -9.98
N ASN A 407 21.99 19.04 -8.67
CA ASN A 407 20.74 18.56 -8.09
C ASN A 407 19.57 19.50 -8.41
N GLU A 408 19.78 20.81 -8.32
CA GLU A 408 18.77 21.81 -8.68
C GLU A 408 18.42 21.74 -10.18
N GLU A 409 19.39 21.43 -11.04
CA GLU A 409 19.12 21.23 -12.47
C GLU A 409 18.34 19.93 -12.73
N ALA A 410 18.63 18.85 -12.01
CA ALA A 410 17.85 17.61 -12.09
C ALA A 410 16.40 17.82 -11.62
N ASP A 411 16.17 18.61 -10.55
CA ASP A 411 14.83 18.99 -10.08
C ASP A 411 14.06 19.79 -11.16
N LYS A 412 14.73 20.73 -11.84
CA LYS A 412 14.12 21.45 -12.97
C LYS A 412 13.71 20.50 -14.09
N GLU A 413 14.59 19.58 -14.49
CA GLU A 413 14.28 18.58 -15.51
C GLU A 413 13.14 17.66 -15.05
N ALA A 414 13.09 17.27 -13.77
CA ALA A 414 12.01 16.44 -13.23
C ALA A 414 10.66 17.18 -13.25
N LYS A 415 10.64 18.48 -12.95
CA LYS A 415 9.47 19.35 -13.11
C LYS A 415 9.03 19.44 -14.57
N MET A 416 9.96 19.62 -15.50
CA MET A 416 9.67 19.57 -16.95
C MET A 416 9.10 18.20 -17.36
N GLY A 417 9.63 17.11 -16.81
CA GLY A 417 9.14 15.75 -17.01
C GLY A 417 7.68 15.53 -16.61
N CYS A 418 7.14 16.31 -15.67
CA CYS A 418 5.71 16.25 -15.32
C CYS A 418 4.82 16.70 -16.50
N HIS A 419 5.32 17.63 -17.30
CA HIS A 419 4.62 18.26 -18.42
C HIS A 419 4.98 17.67 -19.79
N ALA A 420 6.01 16.83 -19.85
CA ALA A 420 6.45 16.14 -21.06
C ALA A 420 5.32 15.32 -21.71
N PRO A 421 5.41 15.05 -23.03
CA PRO A 421 4.46 14.18 -23.71
C PRO A 421 4.50 12.77 -23.12
N LEU A 422 3.33 12.12 -23.10
CA LEU A 422 3.21 10.75 -22.62
C LEU A 422 3.68 9.77 -23.70
N GLU A 423 4.67 8.93 -23.38
CA GLU A 423 5.04 7.79 -24.22
C GLU A 423 3.93 6.72 -24.18
N LEU A 424 3.54 6.21 -25.34
CA LEU A 424 2.53 5.16 -25.48
C LEU A 424 3.17 3.83 -25.95
N PRO A 425 2.72 2.67 -25.43
CA PRO A 425 1.72 2.51 -24.38
C PRO A 425 2.26 2.94 -22.99
N PRO A 426 1.39 3.42 -22.08
CA PRO A 426 1.84 3.82 -20.76
C PRO A 426 2.34 2.61 -19.96
N PRO A 427 3.37 2.77 -19.11
CA PRO A 427 3.82 1.72 -18.23
C PRO A 427 2.71 1.34 -17.22
N PRO A 428 2.73 0.10 -16.70
CA PRO A 428 1.84 -0.28 -15.61
C PRO A 428 2.05 0.62 -14.39
N ALA A 429 1.00 0.81 -13.60
CA ALA A 429 1.07 1.61 -12.38
C ALA A 429 2.04 1.00 -11.37
N SER A 430 2.85 1.84 -10.74
CA SER A 430 3.69 1.40 -9.63
C SER A 430 2.83 0.97 -8.44
N ILE A 431 3.37 0.13 -7.56
CA ILE A 431 2.65 -0.30 -6.36
C ILE A 431 2.46 0.85 -5.37
N ALA A 432 3.41 1.78 -5.31
CA ALA A 432 3.24 3.01 -4.55
C ALA A 432 2.05 3.83 -5.08
N ALA A 433 1.94 3.98 -6.40
CA ALA A 433 0.83 4.69 -7.04
C ALA A 433 -0.51 3.96 -6.87
N ALA A 434 -0.54 2.63 -6.97
CA ALA A 434 -1.75 1.84 -6.72
C ALA A 434 -2.25 2.02 -5.28
N LYS A 435 -1.35 1.99 -4.29
CA LYS A 435 -1.69 2.27 -2.88
C LYS A 435 -2.21 3.69 -2.69
N ARG A 436 -1.54 4.68 -3.28
CA ARG A 436 -1.96 6.09 -3.28
C ARG A 436 -3.33 6.27 -3.96
N ALA A 437 -3.58 5.59 -5.07
CA ALA A 437 -4.87 5.60 -5.75
C ALA A 437 -5.98 5.03 -4.86
N ALA A 438 -5.76 3.88 -4.20
CA ALA A 438 -6.71 3.33 -3.25
C ALA A 438 -7.02 4.29 -2.08
N GLN A 439 -5.99 4.99 -1.58
CA GLN A 439 -6.16 6.01 -0.55
C GLN A 439 -6.91 7.24 -1.06
N ARG A 440 -6.64 7.72 -2.29
CA ARG A 440 -7.40 8.82 -2.92
C ARG A 440 -8.86 8.46 -3.10
N VAL A 441 -9.17 7.26 -3.58
CA VAL A 441 -10.56 6.78 -3.71
C VAL A 441 -11.25 6.76 -2.35
N HIS A 442 -10.58 6.28 -1.30
CA HIS A 442 -11.12 6.31 0.05
C HIS A 442 -11.46 7.74 0.52
N TRP A 443 -10.54 8.71 0.34
CA TRP A 443 -10.80 10.11 0.68
C TRP A 443 -11.88 10.76 -0.17
N ARG A 444 -11.94 10.46 -1.47
CA ARG A 444 -13.01 10.93 -2.37
C ARG A 444 -14.38 10.41 -1.91
N CYS A 445 -14.48 9.12 -1.59
CA CYS A 445 -15.72 8.56 -1.05
C CYS A 445 -16.11 9.20 0.29
N PHE A 446 -15.13 9.54 1.12
CA PHE A 446 -15.42 10.23 2.39
C PHE A 446 -15.91 11.65 2.15
N ALA A 447 -15.26 12.40 1.26
CA ALA A 447 -15.68 13.75 0.87
C ALA A 447 -17.10 13.74 0.27
N GLN A 448 -17.41 12.75 -0.58
CA GLN A 448 -18.75 12.55 -1.13
C GLN A 448 -19.77 12.25 -0.03
N PHE A 449 -19.46 11.34 0.90
CA PHE A 449 -20.33 11.07 2.05
C PHE A 449 -20.63 12.35 2.85
N TRP A 450 -19.64 13.21 3.06
CA TRP A 450 -19.84 14.48 3.74
C TRP A 450 -20.68 15.44 2.92
N ALA A 451 -20.41 15.60 1.62
CA ALA A 451 -21.23 16.43 0.74
C ALA A 451 -22.72 16.03 0.77
N GLU A 452 -23.01 14.72 0.81
CA GLU A 452 -24.37 14.17 0.85
C GLU A 452 -25.04 14.28 2.24
N LYS A 453 -24.26 14.23 3.34
CA LYS A 453 -24.80 14.08 4.71
C LYS A 453 -24.51 15.25 5.64
N ALA A 454 -23.78 16.27 5.19
CA ALA A 454 -23.45 17.46 5.97
C ALA A 454 -24.73 18.22 6.37
N PRO A 455 -24.83 18.72 7.61
CA PRO A 455 -25.89 19.63 8.01
C PRO A 455 -25.84 20.94 7.19
N GLU A 456 -26.99 21.57 6.95
CA GLU A 456 -27.07 22.81 6.16
C GLU A 456 -26.19 23.94 6.73
N ARG A 457 -26.08 24.06 8.06
CA ARG A 457 -25.18 25.04 8.69
C ARG A 457 -23.72 24.82 8.30
N TYR A 458 -23.25 23.58 8.25
CA TYR A 458 -21.88 23.26 7.85
C TYR A 458 -21.65 23.54 6.36
N LYS A 459 -22.66 23.27 5.52
CA LYS A 459 -22.61 23.61 4.09
C LYS A 459 -22.52 25.12 3.88
N ALA A 460 -23.34 25.90 4.60
CA ALA A 460 -23.35 27.36 4.53
C ALA A 460 -22.00 27.97 4.96
N LEU A 461 -21.31 27.36 5.93
CA LEU A 461 -19.98 27.78 6.38
C LEU A 461 -18.82 27.27 5.50
N GLY A 462 -19.11 26.52 4.43
CA GLY A 462 -18.07 25.99 3.53
C GLY A 462 -17.13 24.97 4.19
N ILE A 463 -17.57 24.33 5.28
CA ILE A 463 -16.71 23.43 6.06
C ILE A 463 -16.52 22.10 5.31
N ALA A 464 -15.29 21.82 4.91
CA ALA A 464 -14.91 20.61 4.18
C ALA A 464 -14.39 19.49 5.11
N ILE A 465 -14.12 18.32 4.51
CA ILE A 465 -13.38 17.24 5.17
C ILE A 465 -11.91 17.59 5.23
N GLU A 466 -11.32 17.43 6.41
CA GLU A 466 -9.89 17.53 6.62
C GLU A 466 -9.32 16.24 7.21
N LYS A 467 -8.04 15.95 6.92
CA LYS A 467 -7.36 14.77 7.47
C LYS A 467 -7.05 14.91 8.96
N ARG A 468 -6.84 16.15 9.40
CA ARG A 468 -6.49 16.55 10.76
C ARG A 468 -7.25 17.85 11.08
N PRO A 469 -8.55 17.75 11.34
CA PRO A 469 -9.38 18.91 11.67
C PRO A 469 -8.75 19.69 12.83
N PRO A 470 -8.61 21.02 12.74
CA PRO A 470 -8.08 21.85 13.82
C PRO A 470 -8.91 21.71 15.11
N GLU A 471 -10.17 21.34 14.99
CA GLU A 471 -11.12 21.12 16.09
C GLU A 471 -10.66 20.00 17.03
N LEU A 472 -9.85 19.06 16.56
CA LEU A 472 -9.23 18.04 17.42
C LEU A 472 -8.17 18.61 18.36
N GLN A 473 -7.64 19.79 18.08
CA GLN A 473 -6.62 20.44 18.93
C GLN A 473 -7.24 21.40 19.96
N LEU A 474 -8.55 21.59 19.93
CA LEU A 474 -9.23 22.40 20.92
C LEU A 474 -9.01 21.81 22.33
N PRO A 475 -8.75 22.66 23.33
CA PRO A 475 -8.39 22.24 24.68
C PRO A 475 -9.47 21.44 25.39
#